data_AF-A0A3N7HQ37-F1
#
_entry.id   AF-A0A3N7HQ37-F1
#
_cell.length_a   1.000
_cell.length_b   1.000
_cell.length_c   1.000
_cell.angle_alpha   90.00
_cell.angle_beta   90.00
_cell.angle_gamma   90.00
#
_symmetry.space_group_name_H-M   'P 1'
#
loop_
_entity.id
_entity.type
_entity.pdbx_description
1 polymer ?
#
loop_
_entity_poly.entity_id
_entity_poly.type
_entity_poly.pdbx_seq_one_letter_code
_entity_poly.pdbx_strand_id
1 'polypeptide(L)'
;MRVKQAGGCLVIERLLPASARPLQADVKTLERFCALMAAEGYLAHVSALAFDRIYARERFIFAKRRGNPELAGLAMSLLHCHRYGNTRAAR
;
A
#
# COMPACT_ATOMS: atom_id res chain seq x y z
N MET A 1 45.81 16.76 -18.53
CA MET A 1 44.79 15.74 -18.22
C MET A 1 43.41 16.39 -18.31
N ARG A 2 42.54 15.94 -19.22
CA ARG A 2 41.14 16.41 -19.31
C ARG A 2 40.24 15.29 -18.79
N VAL A 3 39.60 15.52 -17.64
CA VAL A 3 38.60 14.60 -17.07
C VAL A 3 37.31 14.76 -17.87
N LYS A 4 36.90 13.71 -18.60
CA LYS A 4 35.57 13.65 -19.21
C LYS A 4 34.58 13.33 -18.11
N GLN A 5 33.68 14.27 -17.83
CA GLN A 5 32.56 14.08 -16.92
C GLN A 5 31.62 13.03 -17.52
N ALA A 6 31.49 11.87 -16.87
CA ALA A 6 30.49 10.87 -17.22
C ALA A 6 29.13 11.39 -16.75
N GLY A 7 28.29 11.84 -17.68
CA GLY A 7 26.89 12.14 -17.41
C GLY A 7 26.18 10.84 -17.05
N GLY A 8 25.90 10.62 -15.76
CA GLY A 8 25.09 9.51 -15.31
C GLY A 8 23.69 9.60 -15.90
N CYS A 9 23.37 8.72 -16.84
CA CYS A 9 22.02 8.56 -17.36
C CYS A 9 21.21 7.76 -16.33
N LEU A 10 20.24 8.41 -15.69
CA LEU A 10 19.32 7.76 -14.78
C LEU A 10 18.30 6.98 -15.63
N VAL A 11 18.54 5.68 -15.80
CA VAL A 11 17.60 4.79 -16.49
C VAL A 11 16.43 4.55 -15.54
N ILE A 12 15.34 5.29 -15.74
CA ILE A 12 14.07 4.97 -15.09
C ILE A 12 13.54 3.72 -15.80
N GLU A 13 13.84 2.55 -15.25
CA GLU A 13 13.24 1.29 -15.70
C GLU A 13 11.72 1.43 -15.78
N ARG A 14 11.15 0.71 -16.75
CA ARG A 14 9.73 0.77 -17.10
C ARG A 14 8.88 0.55 -15.85
N LEU A 15 8.30 1.63 -15.33
CA LEU A 15 7.42 1.62 -14.18
C LEU A 15 6.40 0.49 -14.33
N LEU A 16 6.38 -0.44 -13.37
CA LEU A 16 5.40 -1.54 -13.35
C LEU A 16 4.00 -0.98 -13.61
N PRO A 17 3.15 -1.70 -14.36
CA PRO A 17 1.75 -1.30 -14.55
C PRO A 17 1.11 -1.10 -13.17
N ALA A 18 0.20 -0.12 -13.05
CA ALA A 18 -0.36 0.28 -11.75
C ALA A 18 -1.01 -0.89 -10.97
N SER A 19 -1.51 -1.90 -11.69
CA SER A 19 -2.06 -3.15 -11.15
C SER A 19 -1.02 -4.11 -10.57
N ALA A 20 0.26 -3.99 -10.95
CA ALA A 20 1.36 -4.82 -10.47
C ALA A 20 2.22 -4.13 -9.40
N ARG A 21 1.90 -2.87 -9.04
CA ARG A 21 2.63 -2.14 -8.01
C ARG A 21 2.18 -2.58 -6.61
N PRO A 22 3.13 -2.79 -5.67
CA PRO A 22 2.82 -2.96 -4.26
C PRO A 22 1.93 -1.83 -3.74
N LEU A 23 1.13 -2.15 -2.73
CA LEU A 23 0.29 -1.17 -2.06
C LEU A 23 1.15 -0.02 -1.54
N GLN A 24 0.80 1.21 -1.91
CA GLN A 24 1.48 2.42 -1.47
C GLN A 24 0.97 2.82 -0.08
N ALA A 25 1.25 1.98 0.92
CA ALA A 25 0.92 2.22 2.32
C ALA A 25 2.14 1.94 3.19
N ASP A 26 2.32 2.75 4.24
CA ASP A 26 3.39 2.54 5.21
C ASP A 26 3.21 1.20 5.96
N VAL A 27 4.31 0.49 6.21
CA VAL A 27 4.29 -0.85 6.83
C VAL A 27 3.64 -0.80 8.20
N LYS A 28 3.90 0.24 9.00
CA LYS A 28 3.29 0.41 10.33
C LYS A 28 1.77 0.58 10.25
N THR A 29 1.27 1.18 9.17
CA THR A 29 -0.16 1.32 8.93
C THR A 29 -0.80 -0.04 8.65
N LEU A 30 -0.13 -0.90 7.87
CA LEU A 30 -0.58 -2.27 7.61
C LEU A 30 -0.50 -3.16 8.85
N GLU A 31 0.57 -3.04 9.65
CA GLU A 31 0.71 -3.74 10.94
C GLU A 31 -0.41 -3.36 11.92
N ARG A 32 -0.70 -2.05 12.06
CA ARG A 32 -1.81 -1.58 12.88
C ARG A 32 -3.15 -2.13 12.41
N PHE A 33 -3.39 -2.15 11.10
CA PHE A 33 -4.58 -2.76 10.53
C PHE A 33 -4.69 -4.25 10.86
N CYS A 34 -3.60 -5.00 10.72
CA CYS A 34 -3.54 -6.42 11.07
C CYS A 34 -3.82 -6.65 12.56
N ALA A 35 -3.27 -5.82 13.45
CA ALA A 35 -3.52 -5.91 14.89
C ALA A 35 -5.00 -5.68 15.25
N LEU A 36 -5.64 -4.67 14.65
CA LEU A 36 -7.06 -4.38 14.86
C LEU A 36 -7.96 -5.50 14.31
N MET A 37 -7.64 -6.05 13.14
CA MET A 37 -8.33 -7.22 12.59
C MET A 37 -8.21 -8.44 13.52
N ALA A 38 -7.01 -8.69 14.05
CA ALA A 38 -6.77 -9.81 14.96
C ALA A 38 -7.53 -9.66 16.29
N ALA A 39 -7.66 -8.42 16.80
CA ALA A 39 -8.47 -8.14 17.98
C ALA A 39 -9.97 -8.45 17.78
N GLU A 40 -10.46 -8.40 16.54
CA GLU A 40 -11.82 -8.80 16.18
C GLU A 40 -11.94 -10.28 15.76
N GLY A 41 -10.86 -11.06 15.87
CA GLY A 41 -10.84 -12.48 15.54
C GLY A 41 -10.60 -12.78 14.05
N TYR A 42 -10.19 -11.80 13.26
CA TYR A 42 -9.90 -11.96 11.84
C TYR A 42 -8.40 -11.86 11.56
N LEU A 43 -7.82 -12.92 11.01
CA LEU A 43 -6.39 -12.91 10.65
C LEU A 43 -6.15 -12.17 9.33
N ALA A 44 -5.14 -11.30 9.32
CA ALA A 44 -4.61 -10.65 8.11
C ALA A 44 -3.07 -10.64 8.14
N HIS A 45 -2.43 -10.82 6.99
CA HIS A 45 -0.97 -10.85 6.88
C HIS A 45 -0.43 -9.59 6.19
N VAL A 46 0.48 -8.89 6.85
CA VAL A 46 1.07 -7.63 6.35
C VAL A 46 1.71 -7.80 4.97
N SER A 47 2.48 -8.87 4.78
CA SER A 47 3.11 -9.18 3.49
C SER A 47 2.09 -9.41 2.38
N ALA A 48 1.02 -10.17 2.66
CA ALA A 48 -0.06 -10.37 1.70
C ALA A 48 -0.79 -9.05 1.37
N LEU A 49 -1.04 -8.19 2.36
CA LEU A 49 -1.64 -6.87 2.12
C LEU A 49 -0.76 -5.95 1.27
N ALA A 50 0.57 -6.05 1.40
CA ALA A 50 1.52 -5.23 0.66
C ALA A 50 1.64 -5.64 -0.82
N PHE A 51 1.61 -6.95 -1.11
CA PHE A 51 1.91 -7.48 -2.44
C PHE A 51 0.70 -8.04 -3.19
N ASP A 52 -0.33 -8.53 -2.50
CA ASP A 52 -1.55 -9.02 -3.10
C ASP A 52 -2.67 -7.98 -2.99
N ARG A 53 -2.92 -7.32 -4.12
CA ARG A 53 -3.92 -6.26 -4.24
C ARG A 53 -5.35 -6.77 -4.08
N ILE A 54 -5.64 -7.98 -4.55
CA ILE A 54 -6.99 -8.55 -4.45
C ILE A 54 -7.27 -8.88 -2.99
N TYR A 55 -6.34 -9.60 -2.35
CA TYR A 55 -6.40 -9.91 -0.92
C TYR A 55 -6.54 -8.65 -0.08
N ALA A 56 -5.71 -7.63 -0.33
CA ALA A 56 -5.78 -6.35 0.39
C ALA A 56 -7.16 -5.69 0.26
N ARG A 57 -7.69 -5.60 -0.96
CA ARG A 57 -8.99 -4.98 -1.22
C ARG A 57 -10.12 -5.71 -0.51
N GLU A 58 -10.13 -7.04 -0.55
CA GLU A 58 -11.14 -7.85 0.15
C GLU A 58 -11.11 -7.59 1.65
N ARG A 59 -9.92 -7.59 2.26
CA ARG A 59 -9.74 -7.34 3.69
C ARG A 59 -10.16 -5.94 4.09
N PHE A 60 -9.84 -4.92 3.30
CA PHE A 60 -10.27 -3.56 3.61
C PHE A 60 -11.79 -3.37 3.45
N ILE A 61 -12.42 -3.96 2.43
CA ILE A 61 -13.88 -3.90 2.25
C ILE A 61 -14.59 -4.62 3.40
N PHE A 62 -14.05 -5.77 3.81
CA PHE A 62 -14.54 -6.52 4.95
C PHE A 62 -14.49 -5.69 6.24
N ALA A 63 -13.31 -5.16 6.58
CA ALA A 63 -13.08 -4.33 7.75
C ALA A 63 -13.96 -3.07 7.79
N LYS A 64 -14.15 -2.42 6.62
CA LYS A 64 -15.05 -1.28 6.48
C LYS A 64 -16.50 -1.60 6.89
N ARG A 65 -16.98 -2.83 6.65
CA ARG A 65 -18.39 -3.23 6.87
C ARG A 65 -18.66 -3.84 8.24
N ARG A 66 -17.65 -4.40 8.89
CA ARG A 66 -17.80 -5.19 10.13
C ARG A 66 -17.01 -4.68 11.33
N GLY A 67 -16.12 -3.71 11.14
CA GLY A 67 -15.18 -3.29 12.17
C GLY A 67 -15.70 -2.26 13.17
N ASN A 68 -15.03 -2.22 14.31
CA ASN A 68 -14.88 -1.07 15.19
C ASN A 68 -14.65 0.21 14.35
N PRO A 69 -15.24 1.37 14.73
CA PRO A 69 -15.03 2.66 14.06
C PRO A 69 -13.57 2.96 13.69
N GLU A 70 -12.62 2.60 14.55
CA GLU A 70 -11.18 2.77 14.29
C GLU A 70 -10.69 1.90 13.12
N LEU A 71 -11.07 0.62 13.12
CA LEU A 71 -10.73 -0.33 12.05
C LEU A 71 -11.41 0.07 10.73
N ALA A 72 -12.67 0.48 10.78
CA ALA A 72 -13.41 0.94 9.60
C ALA A 72 -12.80 2.21 9.00
N GLY A 73 -12.39 3.16 9.85
CA GLY A 73 -11.70 4.38 9.43
C GLY A 73 -10.35 4.07 8.76
N LEU A 74 -9.54 3.22 9.39
CA LEU A 74 -8.25 2.80 8.85
C LEU A 74 -8.40 2.04 7.52
N ALA A 75 -9.39 1.16 7.42
CA ALA A 75 -9.71 0.44 6.19
C ALA A 75 -10.11 1.38 5.04
N MET A 76 -10.83 2.46 5.34
CA MET A 76 -11.20 3.46 4.34
C MET A 76 -10.00 4.25 3.83
N SER A 77 -9.07 4.64 4.72
CA SER A 77 -7.80 5.27 4.32
C SER A 77 -6.96 4.33 3.44
N LEU A 78 -6.86 3.05 3.80
CA LEU A 78 -6.12 2.06 3.02
C LEU A 78 -6.78 1.77 1.65
N LEU A 79 -8.12 1.77 1.57
CA LEU A 79 -8.84 1.68 0.29
C LEU A 79 -8.58 2.88 -0.61
N HIS A 80 -8.39 4.07 -0.04
CA HIS A 80 -8.03 5.26 -0.81
C HIS A 80 -6.61 5.12 -1.39
N CYS A 81 -5.63 4.71 -0.57
CA CYS A 81 -4.27 4.39 -1.04
C CYS A 81 -4.25 3.27 -2.09
N HIS A 82 -5.15 2.30 -1.95
CA HIS A 82 -5.30 1.21 -2.90
C HIS A 82 -5.82 1.70 -4.26
N ARG A 83 -6.83 2.57 -4.30
CA ARG A 83 -7.40 3.10 -5.56
C ARG A 83 -6.50 4.12 -6.24
N TYR A 84 -5.89 4.99 -5.45
CA TYR A 84 -5.02 6.06 -5.92
C TYR A 84 -3.58 5.70 -5.62
N GLY A 85 -3.02 4.80 -6.43
CA GLY A 85 -1.58 4.59 -6.51
C GLY A 85 -0.88 5.84 -7.04
N ASN A 86 -0.79 6.85 -6.18
CA ASN A 86 -0.07 8.12 -6.31
C ASN A 86 -0.57 9.13 -7.38
N THR A 87 -1.43 10.06 -6.94
CA THR A 87 -1.54 11.43 -7.51
C THR A 87 -0.81 12.47 -6.66
N ARG A 88 0.08 12.07 -5.72
CA ARG A 88 0.71 12.97 -4.75
C ARG A 88 2.25 13.08 -4.83
N ALA A 89 2.90 12.52 -5.86
CA ALA A 89 4.31 12.78 -6.16
C ALA A 89 4.49 13.88 -7.24
N ALA A 90 3.82 15.00 -7.06
CA ALA A 90 4.01 16.20 -7.89
C ALA A 90 3.72 17.45 -7.04
N ARG A 91 4.55 17.71 -6.02
CA ARG A 91 4.73 19.04 -5.42
C ARG A 91 6.17 19.18 -4.96
#